data_AF-A0A940QQW2-F1
#
_entry.id   AF-A0A940QQW2-F1
#
_cell.length_a   1.000
_cell.length_b   1.000
_cell.length_c   1.000
_cell.angle_alpha   90.00
_cell.angle_beta   90.00
_cell.angle_gamma   90.00
#
_symmetry.space_group_name_H-M   'P 1'
#
loop_
_entity.id
_entity.type
_entity.pdbx_description
1 polymer ?
#
loop_
_entity_poly.entity_id
_entity_poly.type
_entity_poly.pdbx_seq_one_letter_code
_entity_poly.pdbx_strand_id
1 'polypeptide(L)' 'MDREEFRKDVKLAVSGDKQAFSRLYALVYEELYRTAFYSLRNEHDAADTVSDTVLDAYNSIGKLRSEEAFRSWIFKIL' A
#
# COMPACT_ATOMS: atom_id res chain seq x y z
N MET A 1 9.14 -12.08 -1.64
CA MET A 1 8.71 -11.68 -3.00
C MET A 1 9.92 -11.17 -3.74
N ASP A 2 10.22 -11.75 -4.90
CA ASP A 2 11.29 -11.26 -5.77
C ASP A 2 10.82 -10.08 -6.65
N ARG A 3 11.73 -9.50 -7.45
CA ARG A 3 11.43 -8.32 -8.28
C ARG A 3 10.42 -8.60 -9.40
N GLU A 4 10.42 -9.80 -9.96
CA GLU A 4 9.53 -10.17 -11.05
C GLU A 4 8.11 -10.41 -10.51
N GLU A 5 8.01 -11.16 -9.42
CA GLU A 5 6.76 -11.40 -8.69
C GLU A 5 6.12 -10.09 -8.24
N PHE A 6 6.91 -9.14 -7.71
CA PHE A 6 6.44 -7.82 -7.34
C PHE A 6 5.84 -7.05 -8.52
N ARG A 7 6.56 -6.97 -9.65
CA ARG A 7 6.08 -6.28 -10.85
C ARG A 7 4.79 -6.92 -11.40
N LYS A 8 4.72 -8.25 -11.38
CA LYS A 8 3.53 -8.99 -11.79
C LYS A 8 2.35 -8.66 -10.89
N ASP A 9 2.53 -8.67 -9.58
CA ASP A 9 1.47 -8.34 -8.63
C ASP A 9 1.01 -6.89 -8.78
N VAL A 10 1.91 -5.93 -9.06
CA VAL A 10 1.50 -4.55 -9.32
C VAL A 10 0.61 -4.46 -10.56
N LYS A 11 0.96 -5.14 -11.67
CA LYS A 11 0.11 -5.16 -12.87
C LYS A 11 -1.26 -5.78 -12.61
N LEU A 12 -1.29 -6.89 -11.86
CA LEU A 12 -2.54 -7.56 -11.49
C LEU A 12 -3.41 -6.66 -10.60
N ALA A 13 -2.81 -6.02 -9.60
CA ALA A 13 -3.51 -5.10 -8.70
C ALA A 13 -4.08 -3.87 -9.45
N VAL A 14 -3.31 -3.27 -10.35
CA VAL A 14 -3.76 -2.19 -11.26
C VAL A 14 -4.96 -2.64 -12.11
N SER A 15 -5.01 -3.92 -12.49
CA SER A 15 -6.10 -4.52 -13.25
C SER A 15 -7.30 -4.95 -12.39
N GLY A 16 -7.27 -4.72 -11.07
CA GLY A 16 -8.36 -5.05 -10.14
C GLY A 16 -8.20 -6.37 -9.37
N ASP A 17 -7.05 -7.04 -9.44
CA ASP A 17 -6.80 -8.25 -8.66
C ASP A 17 -6.60 -7.93 -7.17
N LYS A 18 -7.60 -8.33 -6.38
CA LYS A 18 -7.63 -8.11 -4.93
C LYS A 18 -6.53 -8.85 -4.18
N GLN A 19 -6.19 -10.06 -4.61
CA GLN A 19 -5.18 -10.87 -3.93
C GLN A 19 -3.78 -10.30 -4.20
N ALA A 20 -3.53 -9.84 -5.43
CA ALA A 20 -2.29 -9.16 -5.77
C ALA A 20 -2.11 -7.88 -4.95
N PHE A 21 -3.15 -7.05 -4.84
CA PHE A 21 -3.10 -5.87 -3.98
C PHE A 21 -2.83 -6.23 -2.51
N SER A 22 -3.50 -7.26 -1.98
CA SER A 22 -3.30 -7.73 -0.61
C SER A 22 -1.85 -8.19 -0.35
N ARG A 23 -1.24 -8.92 -1.30
CA ARG A 23 0.18 -9.31 -1.20
C ARG A 23 1.10 -8.11 -1.18
N LEU A 24 0.88 -7.12 -2.05
CA LEU A 24 1.68 -5.90 -2.08
C LEU A 24 1.52 -5.07 -0.79
N TYR A 25 0.29 -4.95 -0.28
CA TYR A 25 -0.01 -4.25 0.96
C TYR A 25 0.69 -4.89 2.16
N ALA A 26 0.70 -6.23 2.25
CA ALA A 26 1.39 -6.94 3.31
C ALA A 26 2.89 -6.64 3.38
N LEU A 27 3.52 -6.25 2.26
CA LEU A 27 4.94 -5.88 2.21
C LEU A 27 5.23 -4.48 2.76
N VAL A 28 4.23 -3.60 2.84
CA VAL A 28 4.40 -2.19 3.24
C VAL A 28 3.62 -1.82 4.49
N TYR A 29 2.71 -2.69 4.96
CA TYR A 29 1.86 -2.46 6.12
C TYR A 29 2.64 -2.05 7.37
N GLU A 30 3.69 -2.80 7.72
CA GLU A 30 4.47 -2.53 8.93
C GLU A 30 5.16 -1.16 8.88
N GLU A 31 5.66 -0.76 7.70
CA GLU A 31 6.28 0.54 7.52
C GLU A 31 5.25 1.68 7.54
N LEU A 32 4.07 1.49 6.93
CA LEU A 32 2.96 2.45 6.98
C LEU A 32 2.51 2.66 8.43
N TYR A 33 2.31 1.57 9.17
CA TYR A 33 1.90 1.61 10.57
C TYR A 33 2.93 2.32 11.44
N ARG A 34 4.23 2.00 11.28
CA ARG A 34 5.30 2.68 12.01
C ARG A 34 5.31 4.18 11.71
N THR A 35 5.19 4.58 10.44
CA THR A 35 5.15 5.99 10.05
C THR A 35 3.97 6.71 10.67
N ALA A 36 2.76 6.14 10.60
CA ALA A 36 1.57 6.70 11.25
C ALA A 36 1.76 6.83 12.77
N PHE A 37 2.26 5.78 13.41
CA PHE A 37 2.50 5.76 14.85
C PHE A 37 3.56 6.78 15.30
N TYR A 38 4.62 6.99 14.52
CA TYR A 38 5.63 8.01 14.83
C TYR A 38 5.03 9.42 14.85
N SER A 39 4.06 9.68 13.98
CA SER A 39 3.36 10.97 13.89
C SER A 39 2.29 11.14 14.98
N LEU A 40 1.50 10.11 15.25
CA LEU A 40 0.31 10.19 16.09
C LEU A 40 0.55 9.81 17.56
N ARG A 41 1.56 8.96 17.82
CA ARG A 41 1.87 8.41 19.15
C ARG A 41 0.71 7.69 19.84
N ASN A 42 -0.24 7.20 19.05
CA ASN A 42 -1.42 6.47 19.48
C ASN A 42 -1.61 5.25 18.55
N GLU A 43 -1.76 4.06 19.14
CA GLU A 43 -1.90 2.81 18.39
C GLU A 43 -3.22 2.74 17.62
N HIS A 44 -4.31 3.24 18.20
CA HIS A 44 -5.64 3.26 17.58
C HIS A 44 -5.66 4.22 16.40
N ASP A 45 -5.24 5.48 16.62
CA ASP A 45 -5.24 6.49 15.56
C ASP A 45 -4.30 6.07 14.40
N ALA A 46 -3.18 5.41 14.71
CA ALA A 46 -2.29 4.87 13.69
C ALA A 46 -2.93 3.73 12.88
N ALA A 47 -3.63 2.80 13.54
CA ALA A 47 -4.34 1.72 12.87
C ALA A 47 -5.48 2.24 11.98
N ASP A 48 -6.24 3.22 12.46
CA ASP A 48 -7.32 3.86 11.72
C ASP A 48 -6.78 4.59 10.49
N THR A 49 -5.71 5.39 10.66
CA THR A 49 -5.06 6.12 9.56
C THR A 49 -4.54 5.17 8.47
N VAL A 50 -3.91 4.05 8.85
CA VAL A 50 -3.45 3.03 7.88
C VAL A 50 -4.62 2.35 7.18
N SER A 51 -5.74 2.13 7.89
CA SER A 51 -6.95 1.53 7.32
C SER A 51 -7.60 2.44 6.27
N ASP A 52 -7.67 3.75 6.54
CA ASP A 52 -8.15 4.73 5.55
C ASP A 52 -7.18 4.82 4.35
N THR A 53 -5.88 4.86 4.63
CA THR A 53 -4.84 4.88 3.60
C THR A 53 -4.93 3.69 2.66
N VAL A 54 -5.10 2.47 3.18
CA VAL A 54 -5.19 1.26 2.34
C VAL A 54 -6.47 1.25 1.51
N LEU A 55 -7.58 1.79 2.04
CA LEU A 55 -8.82 1.93 1.29
C LEU A 55 -8.66 2.92 0.12
N ASP A 56 -8.05 4.07 0.38
CA ASP A 56 -7.76 5.07 -0.66
C ASP A 56 -6.77 4.56 -1.71
N ALA A 57 -5.73 3.84 -1.27
CA ALA A 57 -4.80 3.17 -2.16
C ALA A 57 -5.52 2.12 -3.02
N TYR A 58 -6.34 1.26 -2.43
CA TYR A 58 -7.10 0.26 -3.19
C TYR A 58 -8.01 0.90 -4.24
N ASN A 59 -8.68 2.00 -3.91
CA ASN A 59 -9.56 2.73 -4.83
C ASN A 59 -8.81 3.47 -5.95
N SER A 60 -7.52 3.77 -5.75
CA SER A 60 -6.72 4.59 -6.66
C SER A 60 -5.59 3.83 -7.36
N ILE A 61 -5.34 2.55 -7.04
CA ILE A 61 -4.27 1.72 -7.61
C ILE A 61 -4.32 1.67 -9.14
N GLY A 62 -5.52 1.70 -9.75
CA GLY A 62 -5.69 1.74 -11.21
C GLY A 62 -5.08 2.98 -11.90
N LYS A 63 -4.69 4.00 -11.13
CA LYS A 63 -4.02 5.22 -11.62
C LYS A 63 -2.49 5.11 -11.58
N LEU A 64 -1.92 4.05 -11.00
CA LEU A 64 -0.49 3.84 -10.88
C LEU A 64 0.13 3.59 -12.26
N ARG A 65 1.10 4.41 -12.66
CA ARG A 65 1.70 4.39 -14.02
C ARG A 65 3.00 3.58 -14.13
N SER A 66 3.63 3.26 -13.01
CA SER A 66 4.91 2.55 -12.95
C SER A 66 4.91 1.56 -11.80
N GLU A 67 5.32 0.32 -12.06
CA GLU A 67 5.33 -0.70 -11.02
C GLU A 67 6.31 -0.35 -9.89
N GLU A 68 7.43 0.27 -10.23
CA GLU A 68 8.47 0.66 -9.29
C GLU A 68 8.03 1.80 -8.35
N ALA A 69 6.96 2.52 -8.72
CA ALA A 69 6.43 3.61 -7.92
C ALA A 69 5.49 3.15 -6.79
N PHE A 70 5.05 1.89 -6.74
CA PHE A 70 4.04 1.42 -5.78
C PHE A 70 4.34 1.84 -4.34
N ARG A 71 5.57 1.60 -3.88
CA ARG A 71 6.01 1.95 -2.52
C ARG A 71 5.96 3.47 -2.28
N SER A 72 6.58 4.27 -3.13
CA SER A 72 6.59 5.72 -2.94
C SER A 72 5.21 6.36 -3.15
N TRP A 73 4.33 5.73 -3.92
CA TRP A 73 2.96 6.16 -4.15
C TRP A 73 2.07 5.91 -2.94
N ILE A 74 2.10 4.72 -2.33
CA ILE A 74 1.23 4.43 -1.17
C ILE A 74 1.61 5.29 0.06
N PHE A 75 2.90 5.58 0.24
CA PHE A 75 3.39 6.51 1.26
C PHE A 75 3.03 7.98 1.02
N LYS A 76 2.56 8.35 -0.17
CA LYS A 76 2.01 9.70 -0.43
C LYS A 76 0.52 9.80 -0.13
N ILE A 77 -0.15 8.66 0.04
CA ILE A 77 -1.56 8.59 0.42
C ILE A 77 -1.68 8.67 1.95
N LEU A 78 -0.74 8.04 2.66
CA LEU A 78 -0.53 8.22 4.11
C LEU A 78 -0.08 9.64 4.45
#